data_AF-A0A5C4MPC3-F1
#
_entry.id   AF-A0A5C4MPC3-F1
#
_cell.length_a   1.000
_cell.length_b   1.000
_cell.length_c   1.000
_cell.angle_alpha   90.00
_cell.angle_beta   90.00
_cell.angle_gamma   90.00
#
_symmetry.space_group_name_H-M   'P 1'
#
loop_
_entity.id
_entity.type
_entity.pdbx_description
1 polymer ?
#
loop_
_entity_poly.entity_id
_entity_poly.type
_entity_poly.pdbx_seq_one_letter_code
_entity_poly.pdbx_strand_id
1 'polypeptide(L)' 'MRLALFTTCLVDVMYPSVGRATVELLERLGHEVTFPEAQACCGQMHVNTGYQEMALPILRNHLEAFAEADAVVAP' A
#
# COMPACT_ATOMS: atom_id res chain seq x y z
N MET A 1 0.85 1.25 17.36
CA MET A 1 1.43 0.60 16.17
C MET A 1 1.54 1.65 15.10
N ARG A 2 2.65 1.62 14.38
CA ARG A 2 2.88 2.40 13.18
C ARG A 2 2.44 1.56 11.98
N LEU A 3 1.27 1.87 11.46
CA LEU A 3 0.65 1.19 10.33
C LEU A 3 1.03 1.92 9.04
N ALA A 4 1.35 1.18 7.99
CA ALA A 4 1.52 1.76 6.66
C ALA A 4 0.30 1.45 5.79
N LEU A 5 -0.30 2.51 5.24
CA LEU A 5 -1.47 2.37 4.38
C LEU A 5 -1.02 2.04 2.95
N PHE A 6 -1.35 0.82 2.50
CA PHE A 6 -1.28 0.45 1.09
C PHE A 6 -2.59 0.83 0.42
N THR A 7 -2.69 2.03 -0.15
CA THR A 7 -3.96 2.51 -0.72
C THR A 7 -4.39 1.72 -1.94
N THR A 8 -3.47 1.07 -2.66
CA THR A 8 -3.70 0.50 -4.01
C THR A 8 -3.96 1.56 -5.07
N CYS A 9 -3.67 1.25 -6.33
CA CYS A 9 -3.94 2.15 -7.44
C CYS A 9 -5.44 2.38 -7.68
N LEU A 10 -6.30 1.41 -7.36
CA LEU A 10 -7.73 1.52 -7.62
C LEU A 10 -8.41 2.48 -6.65
N VAL A 11 -8.15 2.34 -5.35
CA VAL A 11 -8.73 3.25 -4.34
C VAL A 11 -8.19 4.66 -4.54
N ASP A 12 -6.88 4.81 -4.78
CA ASP A 12 -6.26 6.13 -4.93
C ASP A 12 -6.86 6.92 -6.10
N VAL A 13 -7.09 6.26 -7.24
CA VAL A 13 -7.61 6.91 -8.45
C VAL A 13 -9.15 6.99 -8.46
N MET A 14 -9.84 5.93 -8.06
CA MET A 14 -11.29 5.80 -8.29
C MET A 14 -12.12 6.09 -7.04
N TYR A 15 -11.60 5.78 -5.85
CA TYR A 15 -12.36 5.85 -4.59
C TYR A 15 -11.54 6.47 -3.44
N PRO A 16 -10.95 7.67 -3.60
CA PRO A 16 -10.01 8.22 -2.63
C PRO A 16 -10.66 8.51 -1.25
N SER A 17 -11.99 8.60 -1.19
CA SER A 17 -12.72 8.68 0.08
C SER A 17 -12.55 7.43 0.95
N VAL A 18 -12.39 6.24 0.35
CA VAL A 18 -12.18 4.98 1.08
C VAL A 18 -10.82 5.00 1.77
N GLY A 19 -9.75 5.41 1.08
CA GLY A 19 -8.43 5.57 1.69
C GLY A 19 -8.44 6.54 2.87
N ARG A 20 -9.11 7.70 2.71
CA ARG A 20 -9.27 8.68 3.81
C ARG A 20 -10.06 8.13 4.99
N ALA A 21 -11.16 7.40 4.73
CA ALA A 21 -11.96 6.79 5.78
C ALA A 21 -11.18 5.72 6.56
N THR A 22 -10.32 4.95 5.89
CA THR A 22 -9.43 3.99 6.53
C THR A 22 -8.43 4.69 7.46
N VAL A 23 -7.81 5.78 7.02
CA VAL A 23 -6.94 6.61 7.88
C VAL A 23 -7.71 7.07 9.12
N GLU A 24 -8.86 7.72 8.94
CA GLU A 24 -9.65 8.26 10.04
C GLU A 24 -10.02 7.16 11.06
N LEU A 25 -10.47 5.99 10.58
CA LEU A 25 -10.82 4.88 11.45
C LEU A 25 -9.62 4.38 12.26
N LEU A 26 -8.47 4.16 11.62
CA LEU A 26 -7.26 3.64 12.28
C LEU A 26 -6.69 4.64 13.28
N GLU A 27 -6.67 5.93 12.96
CA GLU A 27 -6.24 6.99 13.88
C GLU A 27 -7.17 7.09 15.09
N ARG A 28 -8.49 6.96 14.90
CA ARG A 28 -9.46 6.92 16.01
C ARG A 28 -9.28 5.70 16.93
N LEU A 29 -8.72 4.60 16.42
CA LEU A 29 -8.35 3.43 17.21
C LEU A 29 -7.00 3.60 17.94
N GLY A 30 -6.33 4.75 17.79
CA GLY A 30 -5.08 5.07 18.47
C GLY A 30 -3.83 4.56 17.74
N HIS A 31 -3.92 4.27 16.45
CA HIS A 31 -2.77 3.91 15.62
C HIS A 31 -2.17 5.14 14.92
N GLU A 32 -0.87 5.11 14.70
CA GLU A 32 -0.20 6.06 13.80
C GLU A 32 -0.27 5.49 12.39
N VAL A 33 -0.84 6.24 11.45
CA VAL A 33 -0.95 5.82 10.04
C VAL A 33 0.05 6.60 9.21
N THR A 34 0.88 5.87 8.47
CA THR A 34 1.88 6.42 7.56
C THR A 34 1.55 6.06 6.12
N PHE A 35 1.95 6.94 5.21
CA PHE A 35 1.84 6.71 3.78
C PHE A 35 3.26 6.81 3.19
N PRO A 36 3.91 5.68 2.87
CA PRO A 36 5.29 5.72 2.37
C PRO A 36 5.38 6.47 1.04
N GLU A 37 6.24 7.49 0.93
CA GLU A 37 6.42 8.25 -0.31
C GLU A 37 6.96 7.38 -1.46
N ALA A 38 7.75 6.35 -1.13
CA ALA A 38 8.28 5.39 -2.09
C ALA A 38 7.26 4.33 -2.54
N GLN A 39 6.05 4.31 -1.97
CA GLN A 39 4.99 3.42 -2.41
C GLN A 39 4.67 3.68 -3.89
N ALA A 40 4.65 2.60 -4.65
CA ALA A 40 4.30 2.62 -6.07
C ALA A 40 3.41 1.41 -6.41
N CYS A 41 3.38 1.01 -7.68
CA CYS A 41 2.68 -0.19 -8.12
C CYS A 41 3.09 -1.42 -7.30
N CYS A 42 2.13 -2.26 -6.92
CA CYS A 42 2.38 -3.53 -6.22
C CYS A 42 2.82 -4.68 -7.14
N GLY A 43 2.79 -4.48 -8.46
CA GLY A 43 3.19 -5.49 -9.45
C GLY A 43 2.12 -6.56 -9.75
N GLN A 44 0.95 -6.53 -9.11
CA GLN A 44 -0.10 -7.54 -9.27
C GLN A 44 -0.49 -7.82 -10.73
N MET A 45 -0.63 -6.78 -11.56
CA MET A 45 -0.98 -6.95 -12.98
C MET A 45 0.09 -7.71 -13.76
N HIS A 46 1.37 -7.48 -13.47
CA HIS A 46 2.48 -8.19 -14.12
C HIS A 46 2.47 -9.67 -13.73
N VAL A 47 2.27 -9.97 -12.45
CA VAL A 47 2.16 -11.34 -11.95
C VAL A 47 0.97 -12.06 -12.60
N ASN A 48 -0.21 -11.43 -12.59
CA ASN A 48 -1.45 -12.01 -13.12
C ASN A 48 -1.39 -12.31 -14.63
N THR A 49 -0.58 -11.57 -15.37
CA THR A 49 -0.43 -11.73 -16.83
C THR A 49 0.80 -12.55 -17.24
N GLY A 50 1.55 -13.09 -16.26
CA GLY A 50 2.67 -14.00 -16.51
C GLY A 50 4.04 -13.32 -16.67
N TYR A 51 4.14 -12.01 -16.51
CA TYR A 51 5.39 -11.24 -16.61
C TYR A 51 6.19 -11.24 -15.29
N GLN A 52 6.53 -12.43 -14.79
CA GLN A 52 7.17 -12.58 -13.48
C GLN A 52 8.53 -11.88 -13.39
N GLU A 53 9.39 -12.01 -14.41
CA GLU A 53 10.70 -11.35 -14.42
C GLU A 53 10.59 -9.83 -14.33
N MET A 54 9.59 -9.25 -15.01
CA MET A 54 9.31 -7.81 -14.94
C MET A 54 8.66 -7.40 -13.61
N ALA A 55 7.96 -8.31 -12.93
CA ALA A 55 7.37 -8.05 -11.63
C ALA A 55 8.41 -7.96 -10.50
N LEU A 56 9.53 -8.69 -10.60
CA LEU A 56 10.55 -8.76 -9.55
C LEU A 56 11.06 -7.39 -9.05
N PRO A 57 11.52 -6.45 -9.91
CA PRO A 57 11.96 -5.14 -9.45
C PRO A 57 10.83 -4.32 -8.79
N ILE A 58 9.59 -4.45 -9.27
CA ILE A 58 8.42 -3.76 -8.72
C ILE A 58 8.10 -4.28 -7.32
N LEU A 59 8.11 -5.61 -7.16
CA LEU A 59 7.87 -6.28 -5.87
C LEU A 59 8.96 -5.92 -4.86
N ARG A 60 10.23 -5.79 -5.26
CA ARG A 60 11.31 -5.33 -4.37
C ARG A 60 11.05 -3.94 -3.82
N ASN A 61 10.71 -2.97 -4.68
CA ASN A 61 10.35 -1.62 -4.23
C ASN A 61 9.14 -1.67 -3.28
N HIS A 62 8.13 -2.48 -3.58
CA HIS A 62 6.98 -2.63 -2.70
C HIS A 62 7.39 -3.14 -1.31
N LEU A 63 8.21 -4.20 -1.23
CA LEU A 63 8.71 -4.71 0.04
C LEU A 63 9.56 -3.68 0.80
N GLU A 64 10.45 -2.96 0.11
CA GLU A 64 11.30 -1.93 0.71
C GLU A 64 10.49 -0.75 1.24
N ALA A 65 9.50 -0.26 0.48
CA ALA A 65 8.67 0.88 0.87
C ALA A 65 7.87 0.62 2.15
N PHE A 66 7.56 -0.64 2.45
CA PHE A 66 6.74 -1.04 3.58
C PHE A 66 7.53 -1.72 4.72
N ALA A 67 8.85 -1.88 4.59
CA ALA A 67 9.68 -2.68 5.50
C ALA A 67 9.69 -2.19 6.96
N GLU A 68 9.55 -0.88 7.16
CA GLU A 68 9.64 -0.24 8.48
C GLU A 68 8.32 -0.17 9.26
N ALA A 69 7.23 -0.70 8.68
CA ALA A 69 5.90 -0.66 9.30
C ALA A 69 5.68 -1.87 10.22
N ASP A 70 4.96 -1.67 11.33
CA ASP A 70 4.54 -2.78 12.19
C ASP A 70 3.55 -3.69 11.46
N ALA A 71 2.71 -3.10 10.60
CA ALA A 71 1.79 -3.80 9.71
C ALA A 71 1.43 -2.94 8.49
N VAL A 72 1.12 -3.61 7.38
CA VAL A 72 0.59 -3.00 6.16
C VAL A 72 -0.91 -3.23 6.10
N VAL A 73 -1.68 -2.16 5.90
CA VAL A 73 -3.16 -2.23 5.83
C VAL A 73 -3.61 -1.74 4.45
N ALA A 74 -4.49 -2.50 3.81
CA ALA A 74 -5.14 -2.12 2.56
C ALA A 74 -6.64 -1.89 2.80
N PRO A 75 -7.27 -0.84 2.22
CA PRO A 75 -8.70 -0.59 2.30
C PRO A 75 -9.59 -1.60 1.56
#